data_AF-A0A7J9Y7F2-F1
#
_entry.id   AF-A0A7J9Y7F2-F1
#
_cell.length_a   1.000
_cell.length_b   1.000
_cell.length_c   1.000
_cell.angle_alpha   90.00
_cell.angle_beta   90.00
_cell.angle_gamma   90.00
#
_symmetry.space_group_name_H-M   'P 1'
#
loop_
_entity.id
_entity.type
_entity.pdbx_description
1 polymer ?
#
loop_
_entity_poly.entity_id
_entity_poly.type
_entity_poly.pdbx_seq_one_letter_code
_entity_poly.pdbx_strand_id
1 'polypeptide(L)'
;MIANGIRWELPTAEDTHALGGRVASVLRASDLLVLAGPLGAGKTVFAQGVGEGLRVAGAVTSPTFVIARVHRPDPARGGRLPLVHVDA
;
A
#
# COMPACT_ATOMS: atom_id res chain seq x y z
N MET A 1 10.46 0.89 -21.25
CA MET A 1 9.52 -0.20 -21.60
C MET A 1 9.01 -0.80 -20.31
N ILE A 2 7.73 -0.67 -19.98
CA ILE A 2 7.10 -1.53 -18.97
C ILE A 2 6.29 -2.55 -19.77
N ALA A 3 6.59 -3.83 -19.56
CA ALA A 3 5.90 -4.98 -20.15
C ALA A 3 4.39 -4.92 -19.84
N ASN A 4 3.55 -5.48 -20.73
CA ASN A 4 2.09 -5.68 -20.60
C ASN A 4 1.47 -5.16 -19.29
N GLY A 5 0.90 -3.96 -19.35
CA GLY A 5 0.20 -3.37 -18.22
C GLY A 5 -1.24 -3.90 -18.09
N ILE A 6 -1.69 -4.07 -16.84
CA ILE A 6 -3.11 -4.27 -16.52
C ILE A 6 -3.71 -2.90 -16.20
N ARG A 7 -4.92 -2.62 -16.69
CA ARG A 7 -5.65 -1.39 -16.39
C ARG A 7 -6.89 -1.69 -15.57
N TRP A 8 -7.10 -0.90 -14.53
CA TRP A 8 -8.33 -0.90 -13.74
C TRP A 8 -8.96 0.49 -13.75
N GLU A 9 -10.30 0.53 -13.73
CA GLU A 9 -11.06 1.74 -13.44
C GLU A 9 -11.51 1.67 -11.99
N LEU A 10 -11.17 2.70 -11.20
CA LEU A 10 -11.41 2.78 -9.76
C LEU A 10 -12.14 4.11 -9.49
N PRO A 11 -13.47 4.18 -9.67
CA PRO A 11 -14.22 5.42 -9.56
C PRO A 11 -14.17 6.07 -8.17
N THR A 12 -13.93 5.27 -7.13
CA THR A 12 -13.95 5.72 -5.74
C THR A 12 -12.63 5.48 -5.00
N ALA A 13 -12.47 6.14 -3.86
CA ALA A 13 -11.35 5.90 -2.96
C ALA A 13 -11.43 4.47 -2.38
N GLU A 14 -12.64 3.98 -2.11
CA GLU A 14 -12.92 2.64 -1.62
C GLU A 14 -12.44 1.58 -2.63
N ASP A 15 -12.64 1.80 -3.93
CA ASP A 15 -12.13 0.90 -4.99
C ASP A 15 -10.59 0.85 -4.99
N THR A 16 -9.95 2.01 -4.82
CA THR A 16 -8.49 2.12 -4.74
C THR A 16 -7.94 1.41 -3.50
N HIS A 17 -8.62 1.56 -2.37
CA HIS A 17 -8.30 0.89 -1.13
C HIS A 17 -8.46 -0.63 -1.24
N ALA A 18 -9.59 -1.09 -1.77
CA ALA A 18 -9.86 -2.51 -1.99
C ALA A 18 -8.82 -3.14 -2.91
N LEU A 19 -8.38 -2.41 -3.94
CA LEU A 19 -7.31 -2.87 -4.81
C LEU A 19 -5.98 -3.04 -4.05
N GLY A 20 -5.61 -2.08 -3.20
CA GLY A 20 -4.43 -2.19 -2.35
C GLY A 20 -4.45 -3.47 -1.49
N GLY A 21 -5.61 -3.78 -0.89
CA GLY A 21 -5.81 -5.02 -0.13
C GLY A 21 -5.66 -6.29 -0.97
N ARG A 22 -6.16 -6.28 -2.22
CA ARG A 22 -5.97 -7.41 -3.16
C ARG A 22 -4.51 -7.58 -3.54
N VAL A 23 -3.79 -6.50 -3.84
CA VAL A 23 -2.36 -6.56 -4.15
C VAL A 23 -1.57 -7.10 -2.95
N ALA A 24 -1.89 -6.68 -1.73
CA ALA A 24 -1.23 -7.19 -0.52
C ALA A 24 -1.29 -8.72 -0.38
N SER A 25 -2.36 -9.37 -0.85
CA SER A 25 -2.51 -10.83 -0.78
C SER A 25 -1.49 -11.62 -1.60
N VAL A 26 -0.85 -10.98 -2.59
CA VAL A 26 0.14 -11.61 -3.47
C VAL A 26 1.57 -11.13 -3.20
N LEU A 27 1.74 -10.13 -2.33
CA LEU A 27 3.05 -9.60 -1.97
C LEU A 27 3.86 -10.60 -1.16
N ARG A 28 5.17 -10.55 -1.37
CA ARG A 28 6.18 -11.33 -0.68
C ARG A 28 7.23 -10.41 -0.08
N ALA A 29 8.03 -10.97 0.82
CA ALA A 29 9.20 -10.27 1.31
C ALA A 29 10.09 -9.84 0.13
N SER A 30 10.65 -8.64 0.22
CA SER A 30 11.49 -8.00 -0.80
C SER A 30 10.76 -7.49 -2.05
N ASP A 31 9.44 -7.59 -2.15
CA ASP A 31 8.70 -6.91 -3.22
C ASP A 31 8.77 -5.38 -3.06
N LEU A 32 8.88 -4.66 -4.18
CA LEU A 32 8.87 -3.21 -4.25
C LEU A 32 7.67 -2.74 -5.08
N LEU A 33 6.79 -1.96 -4.45
CA LEU A 33 5.70 -1.25 -5.12
C LEU A 33 6.08 0.21 -5.31
N VAL A 34 6.09 0.67 -6.57
CA VAL A 34 6.31 2.07 -6.92
C VAL A 34 4.97 2.69 -7.34
N LEU A 35 4.49 3.65 -6.56
CA LEU A 35 3.26 4.39 -6.87
C LEU A 35 3.63 5.76 -7.46
N ALA A 36 3.21 6.02 -8.70
CA ALA A 36 3.48 7.27 -9.39
C ALA A 36 2.17 7.95 -9.79
N GLY A 37 2.10 9.27 -9.59
CA GLY A 37 0.94 10.08 -9.95
C GLY A 37 0.95 11.43 -9.22
N PRO A 38 0.14 12.39 -9.66
CA PRO A 38 0.07 13.72 -9.06
C PRO A 38 -0.43 13.70 -7.60
N LEU A 39 -0.37 14.85 -6.95
CA LEU A 39 -1.04 15.05 -5.65
C LEU A 39 -2.53 14.72 -5.79
N GLY A 40 -3.09 14.02 -4.80
CA GLY A 40 -4.49 13.60 -4.83
C GLY A 40 -4.79 12.36 -5.70
N ALA A 41 -3.80 11.76 -6.37
CA ALA A 41 -4.00 10.58 -7.22
C ALA A 41 -4.38 9.27 -6.48
N GLY A 42 -4.61 9.31 -5.17
CA GLY A 42 -4.99 8.12 -4.39
C GLY A 42 -3.84 7.21 -3.92
N LYS A 43 -2.57 7.64 -4.08
CA LYS A 43 -1.39 6.85 -3.65
C LYS A 43 -1.46 6.39 -2.19
N THR A 44 -1.80 7.31 -1.28
CA THR A 44 -1.94 7.01 0.16
C THR A 44 -3.12 6.08 0.44
N VAL A 45 -4.23 6.25 -0.28
CA VAL A 45 -5.42 5.38 -0.16
C VAL A 45 -5.08 3.95 -0.56
N PHE A 46 -4.31 3.78 -1.64
CA PHE A 46 -3.78 2.48 -2.05
C PHE A 46 -2.85 1.90 -0.97
N ALA A 47 -1.91 2.69 -0.45
CA ALA A 47 -0.98 2.25 0.59
C ALA A 47 -1.69 1.83 1.89
N GLN A 48 -2.81 2.49 2.23
CA GLN A 48 -3.68 2.10 3.34
C GLN A 48 -4.30 0.72 3.12
N GLY A 49 -4.84 0.47 1.93
CA GLY A 49 -5.35 -0.85 1.55
C GLY A 49 -4.29 -1.94 1.63
N VAL A 50 -3.07 -1.64 1.20
CA VAL A 50 -1.92 -2.57 1.34
C VAL A 50 -1.62 -2.85 2.80
N GLY A 51 -1.55 -1.82 3.65
CA GLY A 51 -1.30 -1.98 5.08
C GLY A 51 -2.36 -2.83 5.78
N GLU A 52 -3.63 -2.61 5.46
CA GLU A 52 -4.72 -3.43 5.99
C GLU A 52 -4.62 -4.89 5.50
N GLY A 53 -4.37 -5.10 4.20
CA GLY A 53 -4.21 -6.43 3.63
C GLY A 53 -3.02 -7.21 4.20
N LEU A 54 -1.91 -6.53 4.50
CA LEU A 54 -0.74 -7.09 5.20
C LEU A 54 -0.94 -7.23 6.71
N ARG A 55 -2.04 -6.66 7.24
CA ARG A 55 -2.43 -6.67 8.65
C ARG A 55 -1.32 -6.08 9.52
N VAL A 56 -0.85 -4.89 9.16
CA VAL A 56 0.12 -4.14 9.96
C VAL A 56 -0.56 -3.46 11.15
N ALA A 57 0.22 -3.20 12.20
CA ALA A 57 -0.25 -2.53 13.40
C ALA A 57 -0.41 -1.02 13.17
N GLY A 58 -1.52 -0.48 13.66
CA GLY A 58 -1.85 0.94 13.59
C GLY A 58 -2.28 1.40 12.18
N ALA A 59 -2.63 2.69 12.08
CA ALA A 59 -3.05 3.28 10.82
C ALA A 59 -1.85 3.57 9.91
N VAL A 60 -2.02 3.34 8.60
CA VAL A 60 -1.12 3.84 7.56
C VAL A 60 -1.51 5.29 7.24
N THR A 61 -0.59 6.21 7.53
CA THR A 61 -0.72 7.64 7.21
C THR A 61 0.42 8.03 6.29
N SER A 62 0.27 9.11 5.51
CA SER A 62 1.38 9.62 4.70
C SER A 62 2.54 10.06 5.61
N PRO A 63 3.78 9.60 5.37
CA PRO A 63 4.97 9.99 6.10
C PRO A 63 5.60 11.27 5.54
N THR A 64 4.80 12.25 5.06
CA THR A 64 5.26 13.43 4.30
C THR A 64 6.48 14.15 4.89
N PHE A 65 6.61 14.20 6.23
CA PHE A 65 7.71 14.88 6.91
C PHE A 65 8.85 13.97 7.38
N VAL A 66 8.63 12.65 7.41
CA VAL A 66 9.61 11.68 7.95
C VAL A 66 10.24 10.82 6.86
N ILE A 67 9.89 11.04 5.59
CA ILE A 67 10.36 10.35 4.38
C ILE A 67 9.94 8.87 4.34
N ALA A 68 10.10 8.14 5.44
CA ALA A 68 9.73 6.73 5.56
C ALA A 68 9.14 6.41 6.93
N ARG A 69 8.16 5.51 6.95
CA ARG A 69 7.60 4.91 8.16
C ARG A 69 7.57 3.39 8.03
N VAL A 70 7.97 2.70 9.09
CA VAL A 70 7.88 1.24 9.18
C VAL A 70 6.64 0.88 10.01
N HIS A 71 5.73 0.13 9.38
CA HIS A 71 4.58 -0.47 10.04
C HIS A 71 4.89 -1.94 10.33
N ARG A 72 4.93 -2.31 11.62
CA ARG A 72 5.19 -3.69 12.05
C ARG A 72 3.96 -4.55 11.77
N PRO A 73 4.12 -5.84 11.41
CA PRO A 73 2.98 -6.74 11.30
C PRO A 73 2.29 -6.90 12.66
N ASP A 74 0.98 -7.15 12.65
CA ASP A 74 0.20 -7.54 13.83
C ASP A 74 -0.03 -9.07 13.82
N PRO A 75 0.74 -9.85 14.61
CA PRO A 75 0.61 -11.31 14.64
C PRO A 75 -0.76 -11.78 15.15
N ALA A 76 -1.43 -10.99 16.01
CA ALA A 76 -2.76 -11.34 16.54
C ALA A 76 -3.82 -11.31 15.43
N ARG A 77 -3.63 -10.47 14.41
CA ARG A 77 -4.44 -10.45 13.19
C ARG A 77 -3.89 -11.39 12.11
N GLY A 78 -2.79 -12.09 12.36
CA GLY A 78 -2.13 -12.98 11.39
C GLY A 78 -1.24 -12.24 10.37
N GLY A 79 -0.85 -11.00 10.65
CA GLY A 79 0.15 -10.27 9.87
C GLY A 79 1.54 -10.89 10.05
N ARG A 80 2.32 -10.92 8.97
CA ARG A 80 3.65 -11.54 8.95
C ARG A 80 4.73 -10.72 8.25
N LEU A 81 4.33 -9.76 7.40
CA LEU A 81 5.23 -8.94 6.62
C LEU A 81 5.20 -7.49 7.12
N PRO A 82 6.34 -6.85 7.40
CA PRO A 82 6.36 -5.41 7.66
C PRO A 82 6.08 -4.62 6.38
N LEU A 83 5.49 -3.44 6.52
CA LEU A 83 5.35 -2.47 5.45
C LEU A 83 6.28 -1.28 5.70
N VAL A 84 7.20 -1.03 4.78
CA VAL A 84 7.97 0.21 4.74
C VAL A 84 7.29 1.15 3.76
N HIS A 85 6.60 2.17 4.28
CA HIS A 85 5.94 3.18 3.47
C HIS A 85 6.86 4.38 3.32
N VAL A 86 7.28 4.68 2.09
CA VAL A 86 8.15 5.80 1.74
C VAL A 86 7.36 6.80 0.90
N ASP A 87 7.48 8.08 1.22
CA ASP A 87 6.82 9.19 0.53
C ASP A 87 7.81 10.36 0.49
N ALA A 88 8.09 10.88 -0.71
CA ALA A 88 9.09 11.91 -0.98
C ALA A 88 8.62 12.87 -2.08
#